data_AF-A0A533HRE8-F1
#
_entry.id   AF-A0A533HRE8-F1
#
_cell.length_a   1.000
_cell.length_b   1.000
_cell.length_c   1.000
_cell.angle_alpha   90.00
_cell.angle_beta   90.00
_cell.angle_gamma   90.00
#
_symmetry.space_group_name_H-M   'P 1'
#
loop_
_entity.id
_entity.type
_entity.pdbx_description
1 polymer ?
#
loop_
_entity_poly.entity_id
_entity_poly.type
_entity_poly.pdbx_seq_one_letter_code
_entity_poly.pdbx_strand_id
1 'polypeptide(L)'
;MLTQHIRDEEFLKSLISTLNCGRYIAKVGYGEFIVEKFTDVFDKVIPIFEKFKLHGVKSNNYDDFKKAALLIENKQHLTREGLDQIKKIKGNMNKNRKY
;
A
#
# COMPACT_ATOMS: atom_id res chain seq x y z
N MET A 1 2.15 3.94 0.95
CA MET A 1 2.84 5.20 1.33
C MET A 1 3.97 5.44 0.35
N LEU A 2 4.10 6.68 -0.11
CA LEU A 2 5.23 7.18 -0.87
C LEU A 2 5.86 8.33 -0.07
N THR A 3 7.16 8.24 0.19
CA THR A 3 7.90 9.23 0.97
C THR A 3 8.87 9.94 0.04
N GLN A 4 8.98 11.27 0.16
CA GLN A 4 9.94 12.05 -0.63
C GLN A 4 10.44 13.27 0.16
N HIS A 5 11.62 13.76 -0.17
CA HIS A 5 12.17 15.00 0.39
C HIS A 5 11.21 16.19 0.23
N ILE A 6 11.25 17.14 1.18
CA ILE A 6 10.31 18.27 1.24
C ILE A 6 10.33 19.16 -0.01
N ARG A 7 11.44 19.18 -0.75
CA ARG A 7 11.58 19.91 -2.02
C ARG A 7 10.54 19.49 -3.08
N ASP A 8 10.04 18.26 -2.98
CA ASP A 8 9.05 17.68 -3.90
C ASP A 8 7.64 17.61 -3.26
N GLU A 9 7.37 18.47 -2.27
CA GLU A 9 6.07 18.56 -1.59
C GLU A 9 4.91 18.75 -2.57
N GLU A 10 5.05 19.68 -3.52
CA GLU A 10 4.01 19.95 -4.51
C GLU A 10 3.75 18.74 -5.42
N PHE A 11 4.80 17.96 -5.73
CA PHE A 11 4.63 16.69 -6.43
C PHE A 11 3.81 15.70 -5.59
N LEU A 12 4.14 15.51 -4.30
CA LEU A 12 3.37 14.61 -3.44
C LEU A 12 1.92 15.05 -3.26
N LYS A 13 1.65 16.36 -3.14
CA LYS A 13 0.28 16.90 -3.09
C LYS A 13 -0.48 16.67 -4.39
N SER A 14 0.18 16.81 -5.55
CA SER A 14 -0.45 16.58 -6.86
C SER A 14 -0.97 15.15 -7.03
N LEU A 15 -0.41 14.17 -6.30
CA LEU A 15 -0.90 12.79 -6.33
C LEU A 15 -2.30 12.64 -5.74
N ILE A 16 -2.70 13.52 -4.80
CA ILE A 16 -4.03 13.47 -4.18
C ILE A 16 -5.10 13.73 -5.24
N SER A 17 -4.94 14.79 -6.04
CA SER A 17 -5.86 15.11 -7.13
C SER A 17 -5.73 14.13 -8.29
N THR A 18 -4.51 13.71 -8.63
CA THR A 18 -4.25 12.78 -9.75
C THR A 18 -4.86 11.40 -9.52
N LEU A 19 -4.71 10.86 -8.31
CA LEU A 19 -5.23 9.53 -7.95
C LEU A 19 -6.63 9.59 -7.33
N ASN A 20 -7.13 10.81 -7.09
CA ASN A 20 -8.39 11.09 -6.41
C ASN A 20 -8.53 10.32 -5.08
N CYS A 21 -7.43 10.18 -4.33
CA CYS A 21 -7.39 9.50 -3.04
C CYS A 21 -6.15 9.87 -2.22
N GLY A 22 -6.15 9.47 -0.96
CA GLY A 22 -5.02 9.67 -0.06
C GLY A 22 -4.91 11.10 0.47
N ARG A 23 -3.82 11.35 1.19
CA ARG A 23 -3.51 12.63 1.84
C ARG A 23 -2.00 12.84 1.93
N TYR A 24 -1.61 14.10 2.03
CA TYR A 24 -0.23 14.49 2.30
C TYR A 24 -0.02 14.65 3.82
N ILE A 25 1.13 14.19 4.31
CA ILE A 25 1.59 14.42 5.69
C ILE A 25 2.96 15.08 5.62
N ALA A 26 3.05 16.31 6.12
CA ALA A 26 4.32 16.99 6.28
C ALA A 26 5.12 16.40 7.46
N LYS A 27 6.43 16.22 7.27
CA LYS A 27 7.40 15.80 8.29
C LYS A 27 8.62 16.72 8.24
N VAL A 28 9.49 16.62 9.23
CA VAL A 28 10.73 17.41 9.25
C VAL A 28 11.68 16.88 8.17
N GLY A 29 11.90 17.67 7.12
CA GLY A 29 12.82 17.38 6.00
C GLY A 29 12.25 16.51 4.88
N TYR A 30 11.04 15.95 5.04
CA TYR A 30 10.38 15.11 4.03
C TYR A 30 8.86 15.18 4.16
N GLY A 31 8.16 14.61 3.20
CA GLY A 31 6.71 14.45 3.22
C GLY A 31 6.29 13.06 2.78
N GLU A 32 5.04 12.71 3.09
CA GLU A 32 4.47 11.41 2.81
C GLU A 32 3.12 11.55 2.12
N PHE A 33 2.95 10.88 0.98
CA PHE A 33 1.64 10.60 0.40
C PHE A 33 1.14 9.24 0.92
N ILE A 34 0.00 9.24 1.61
CA ILE A 34 -0.55 8.05 2.26
C ILE A 34 -2.00 7.82 1.81
N VAL A 35 -2.32 6.57 1.45
CA VAL A 35 -3.67 6.07 1.22
C VAL A 35 -3.97 5.03 2.30
N GLU A 36 -4.95 5.31 3.17
CA GLU A 36 -5.28 4.46 4.32
C GLU A 36 -6.71 3.90 4.24
N LYS A 37 -7.62 4.61 3.58
CA LYS A 37 -9.00 4.15 3.38
C LYS A 37 -8.99 2.89 2.54
N PHE A 38 -9.52 1.79 3.08
CA PHE A 38 -9.47 0.48 2.42
C PHE A 38 -10.07 0.50 1.02
N THR A 39 -11.22 1.16 0.81
CA THR A 39 -11.85 1.28 -0.52
C THR A 39 -10.91 1.97 -1.52
N ASP A 40 -10.20 3.03 -1.12
CA ASP A 40 -9.25 3.69 -2.02
C ASP A 40 -8.03 2.80 -2.31
N VAL A 41 -7.56 2.03 -1.34
CA VAL A 41 -6.50 1.04 -1.55
C VAL A 41 -6.94 -0.02 -2.55
N PHE A 42 -8.12 -0.60 -2.33
CA PHE A 42 -8.62 -1.72 -3.11
C PHE A 42 -9.06 -1.31 -4.52
N ASP A 43 -9.85 -0.23 -4.63
CA ASP A 43 -10.49 0.18 -5.89
C ASP A 43 -9.59 1.07 -6.76
N LYS A 44 -8.56 1.71 -6.18
CA LYS A 44 -7.71 2.67 -6.91
C LYS A 44 -6.25 2.23 -6.93
N VAL A 45 -5.65 1.97 -5.76
CA VAL A 45 -4.21 1.69 -5.68
C VAL A 45 -3.85 0.33 -6.28
N ILE A 46 -4.58 -0.74 -5.95
CA ILE A 46 -4.33 -2.08 -6.50
C ILE A 46 -4.44 -2.09 -8.04
N PRO A 47 -5.52 -1.58 -8.66
CA PRO A 47 -5.64 -1.54 -10.13
C PRO A 47 -4.49 -0.82 -10.85
N ILE A 48 -3.92 0.23 -10.26
CA ILE A 48 -2.75 0.92 -10.81
C ILE A 48 -1.56 -0.03 -10.93
N PHE A 49 -1.27 -0.82 -9.89
CA PHE A 49 -0.13 -1.73 -9.89
C PHE A 49 -0.40 -3.08 -10.57
N GLU A 50 -1.67 -3.43 -10.80
CA GLU A 50 -2.03 -4.51 -11.74
C GLU A 50 -1.76 -4.09 -13.19
N LYS A 51 -2.09 -2.84 -13.54
CA LYS A 51 -1.86 -2.27 -14.88
C LYS A 51 -0.40 -1.95 -15.12
N PHE A 52 0.25 -1.32 -14.15
CA PHE A 52 1.64 -0.89 -14.20
C PHE A 52 2.45 -1.66 -13.16
N LYS A 53 2.87 -2.85 -13.56
CA LYS A 53 3.54 -3.81 -12.66
C LYS A 53 4.82 -3.23 -12.08
N LEU A 54 5.01 -3.47 -10.78
CA LEU A 54 6.29 -3.24 -10.14
C LEU A 54 7.31 -4.29 -10.61
N HIS A 55 8.57 -3.88 -10.71
CA HIS A 55 9.69 -4.78 -11.01
C HIS A 55 10.60 -4.95 -9.78
N GLY A 56 11.36 -6.05 -9.77
CA GLY A 56 12.27 -6.40 -8.67
C GLY A 56 11.55 -6.90 -7.41
N VAL A 57 12.27 -6.99 -6.29
CA VAL A 57 11.78 -7.60 -5.03
C VAL A 57 10.49 -6.98 -4.51
N LYS A 58 10.25 -5.70 -4.80
CA LYS A 58 9.05 -4.99 -4.34
C LYS A 58 7.77 -5.56 -4.95
N SER A 59 7.85 -6.19 -6.13
CA SER A 59 6.71 -6.89 -6.74
C SER A 59 6.19 -8.01 -5.83
N ASN A 60 7.07 -8.83 -5.25
CA ASN A 60 6.68 -9.88 -4.31
C ASN A 60 5.97 -9.32 -3.07
N ASN A 61 6.41 -8.16 -2.57
CA ASN A 61 5.76 -7.49 -1.43
C ASN A 61 4.38 -6.94 -1.81
N TYR A 62 4.23 -6.46 -3.03
CA TYR A 62 2.95 -6.04 -3.57
C TYR A 62 1.99 -7.22 -3.77
N ASP A 63 2.45 -8.37 -4.25
CA ASP A 63 1.61 -9.56 -4.39
C ASP A 63 1.05 -10.01 -3.03
N ASP A 64 1.89 -10.02 -2.00
CA ASP A 64 1.45 -10.34 -0.64
C ASP A 64 0.52 -9.28 -0.05
N PHE A 65 0.76 -8.00 -0.35
CA PHE A 65 -0.16 -6.92 0.00
C PHE A 65 -1.54 -7.10 -0.65
N LYS A 66 -1.58 -7.44 -1.96
CA LYS A 66 -2.81 -7.72 -2.69
C LYS A 66 -3.56 -8.93 -2.12
N LYS A 67 -2.86 -10.02 -1.76
CA LYS A 67 -3.47 -11.18 -1.07
C LYS A 67 -4.14 -10.77 0.24
N ALA A 68 -3.47 -9.96 1.06
CA ALA A 68 -4.06 -9.47 2.31
C ALA A 68 -5.29 -8.59 2.05
N ALA A 69 -5.25 -7.73 1.03
CA ALA A 69 -6.38 -6.90 0.65
C ALA A 69 -7.60 -7.72 0.18
N LEU A 70 -7.38 -8.82 -0.56
CA LEU A 70 -8.45 -9.75 -0.95
C LEU A 70 -9.10 -10.45 0.26
N LEU A 71 -8.32 -10.82 1.28
CA LEU A 71 -8.87 -11.37 2.53
C LEU A 71 -9.74 -10.33 3.28
N ILE A 72 -9.37 -9.05 3.16
CA ILE A 72 -10.16 -7.97 3.76
C ILE A 72 -11.46 -7.76 3.00
N GLU A 73 -11.40 -7.69 1.66
CA GLU A 73 -12.55 -7.53 0.77
C GLU A 73 -13.59 -8.63 0.99
N ASN A 74 -13.13 -9.89 1.06
CA ASN A 74 -13.99 -11.05 1.32
C ASN A 74 -14.46 -11.16 2.78
N LYS A 75 -14.20 -10.14 3.62
CA LYS A 75 -14.51 -10.10 5.06
C LYS A 75 -13.90 -11.24 5.88
N GLN A 76 -12.96 -12.01 5.33
CA GLN A 76 -12.30 -13.13 5.99
C GLN A 76 -11.43 -12.68 7.17
N HIS A 77 -10.91 -11.44 7.11
CA HIS A 77 -10.18 -10.81 8.21
C HIS A 77 -10.96 -10.71 9.53
N LEU A 78 -12.30 -10.87 9.50
CA LEU A 78 -13.15 -10.92 10.70
C LEU A 78 -13.16 -12.29 11.39
N THR A 79 -12.60 -13.31 10.74
CA THR A 79 -12.42 -14.66 11.30
C THR A 79 -11.02 -14.81 11.90
N ARG A 80 -10.88 -15.74 12.86
CA ARG A 80 -9.57 -16.03 13.44
C ARG A 80 -8.61 -16.58 12.38
N GLU A 81 -9.10 -17.46 11.52
CA GLU A 81 -8.36 -18.11 10.46
C GLU A 81 -7.85 -17.07 9.45
N GLY A 82 -8.71 -16.17 8.98
CA GLY A 82 -8.34 -15.10 8.06
C GLY A 82 -7.38 -14.08 8.69
N LEU A 83 -7.58 -13.73 9.97
CA LEU A 83 -6.64 -12.88 10.70
C LEU A 83 -5.26 -13.55 10.83
N ASP A 84 -5.20 -14.84 11.13
CA ASP A 84 -3.96 -15.59 11.24
C ASP A 84 -3.26 -15.75 9.87
N GLN A 85 -4.02 -15.85 8.78
CA GLN A 85 -3.47 -15.76 7.42
C GLN A 85 -2.84 -14.40 7.14
N ILE A 86 -3.50 -13.29 7.47
CA ILE A 86 -2.94 -11.93 7.32
C ILE A 86 -1.66 -11.77 8.14
N LYS A 87 -1.62 -12.28 9.38
CA LYS A 87 -0.41 -12.27 10.20
C LYS A 87 0.75 -13.04 9.55
N LYS A 88 0.48 -14.23 8.99
CA LYS A 88 1.48 -15.02 8.27
C LYS A 88 2.00 -14.29 7.02
N ILE A 89 1.12 -13.65 6.25
CA ILE A 89 1.50 -12.83 5.09
C ILE A 89 2.42 -11.68 5.54
N LYS A 90 2.02 -10.91 6.56
CA LYS A 90 2.82 -9.83 7.13
C LYS A 90 4.20 -10.31 7.62
N GLY A 91 4.26 -11.52 8.17
CA GLY A 91 5.49 -12.16 8.63
C GLY A 91 6.51 -12.47 7.53
N ASN A 92 6.10 -12.48 6.25
CA ASN A 92 6.96 -12.84 5.12
C ASN A 92 7.16 -11.70 4.11
N MET A 93 6.69 -10.48 4.42
CA MET A 93 6.78 -9.33 3.52
C MET A 93 7.79 -8.27 4.00
N ASN A 94 8.19 -7.39 3.08
CA ASN A 94 9.08 -6.26 3.32
C ASN A 94 10.40 -6.72 3.99
N LYS A 95 10.75 -6.15 5.16
CA LYS A 95 11.99 -6.47 5.88
C LYS A 95 12.06 -7.92 6.37
N ASN A 96 10.93 -8.62 6.46
CA ASN A 96 10.88 -10.00 6.93
C ASN A 96 11.05 -11.02 5.80
N ARG A 97 11.11 -10.59 4.54
CA ARG A 97 11.31 -11.50 3.40
C ARG A 97 12.76 -11.99 3.38
N LYS A 98 12.93 -13.31 3.46
CA LYS A 98 14.23 -13.97 3.25
C LYS A 98 14.53 -14.05 1.75
N TYR A 99 15.80 -13.88 1.39
CA TYR A 99 16.33 -14.00 0.02
C TYR A 99 17.06 -15.32 -0.16
#